data_AF-A0A7K4INB0-F1
#
_entry.id   AF-A0A7K4INB0-F1
#
_cell.length_a   1.000
_cell.length_b   1.000
_cell.length_c   1.000
_cell.angle_alpha   90.00
_cell.angle_beta   90.00
_cell.angle_gamma   90.00
#
_symmetry.space_group_name_H-M   'P 1'
#
loop_
_entity.id
_entity.type
_entity.pdbx_description
1 polymer ?
#
loop_
_entity_poly.entity_id
_entity_poly.type
_entity_poly.pdbx_seq_one_letter_code
_entity_poly.pdbx_strand_id
1 'polypeptide(L)'
;MSITYTLMHMSVEEYAKEKLWPILVETVHAIVMYPHHKAYTREVILNEKPDITPAELAMRLKITLGEALVIMHELTEEKRVES
;
A
#
# COMPACT_ATOMS: atom_id res chain seq x y z
N MET A 1 -12.94 17.12 -26.19
CA MET A 1 -13.03 17.52 -24.78
C MET A 1 -11.87 16.84 -24.05
N SER A 2 -10.70 17.47 -24.10
CA SER A 2 -9.47 16.95 -23.49
C SER A 2 -9.46 17.37 -22.04
N ILE A 3 -9.76 16.44 -21.14
CA ILE A 3 -9.39 16.58 -19.73
C ILE A 3 -8.11 15.77 -19.58
N THR A 4 -7.03 16.52 -19.42
CA THR A 4 -5.82 16.12 -18.71
C THR A 4 -6.19 15.35 -17.44
N TYR A 5 -6.28 14.02 -17.52
CA TYR A 5 -6.08 13.12 -16.38
C TYR A 5 -4.60 13.13 -15.98
N THR A 6 -4.04 14.32 -15.82
CA THR A 6 -2.76 14.52 -15.17
C THR A 6 -2.97 14.09 -13.73
N LEU A 7 -2.69 12.81 -13.47
CA LEU A 7 -2.01 12.35 -12.27
C LEU A 7 -2.57 12.97 -10.98
N MET A 8 -3.81 12.62 -10.61
CA MET A 8 -4.12 12.53 -9.18
C MET A 8 -3.43 11.27 -8.65
N HIS A 9 -2.10 11.34 -8.49
CA HIS A 9 -1.40 10.37 -7.68
C HIS A 9 -1.66 10.74 -6.23
N MET A 10 -2.77 10.24 -5.69
CA MET A 10 -3.07 10.41 -4.28
C MET A 10 -2.00 9.69 -3.46
N SER A 11 -1.57 10.31 -2.36
CA SER A 11 -0.69 9.66 -1.40
C SER A 11 -1.46 8.56 -0.65
N VAL A 12 -0.73 7.64 -0.03
CA VAL A 12 -1.34 6.57 0.78
C VAL A 12 -2.18 7.16 1.93
N GLU A 13 -1.70 8.26 2.52
CA GLU A 13 -2.38 8.99 3.59
C GLU A 13 -3.66 9.69 3.11
N GLU A 14 -3.74 10.08 1.84
CA GLU A 14 -4.95 10.64 1.26
C GLU A 14 -6.01 9.54 1.06
N TYR A 15 -5.61 8.36 0.58
CA TYR A 15 -6.50 7.20 0.52
C TYR A 15 -7.01 6.78 1.90
N ALA A 16 -6.16 6.85 2.93
CA ALA A 16 -6.54 6.47 4.30
C ALA A 16 -7.64 7.36 4.91
N LYS A 17 -7.85 8.56 4.37
CA LYS A 17 -8.91 9.49 4.81
C LYS A 17 -10.26 9.23 4.13
N GLU A 18 -10.28 8.40 3.09
CA GLU A 18 -11.50 8.14 2.32
C GLU A 18 -12.46 7.21 3.08
N LYS A 19 -13.77 7.43 2.89
CA LYS A 19 -14.82 6.68 3.60
C LYS A 19 -14.79 5.16 3.36
N LEU A 20 -14.26 4.74 2.21
CA LEU A 20 -14.17 3.32 1.84
C LEU A 20 -12.88 2.67 2.33
N TRP A 21 -11.95 3.41 2.92
CA TRP A 21 -10.70 2.87 3.42
C TRP A 21 -10.88 1.70 4.39
N PRO A 22 -11.79 1.75 5.39
CA PRO A 22 -11.99 0.62 6.30
C PRO A 22 -12.46 -0.66 5.59
N ILE A 23 -13.27 -0.52 4.55
CA ILE A 23 -13.74 -1.66 3.74
C ILE A 23 -12.59 -2.25 2.93
N LEU A 24 -11.71 -1.40 2.39
CA LEU A 24 -10.50 -1.86 1.71
C LEU A 24 -9.59 -2.64 2.67
N VAL A 25 -9.34 -2.11 3.87
CA VAL A 25 -8.51 -2.78 4.89
C VAL A 25 -9.12 -4.13 5.27
N GLU A 26 -10.42 -4.17 5.58
CA GLU A 26 -11.14 -5.43 5.87
C GLU A 26 -10.98 -6.44 4.73
N THR A 27 -11.20 -6.01 3.49
CA THR A 27 -11.09 -6.86 2.30
C THR A 27 -9.68 -7.42 2.13
N VAL A 28 -8.66 -6.58 2.35
CA VAL A 28 -7.25 -6.98 2.22
C VAL A 28 -6.84 -7.93 3.35
N HIS A 29 -7.28 -7.70 4.58
CA HIS A 29 -6.99 -8.59 5.71
C HIS A 29 -7.64 -9.96 5.58
N ALA A 30 -8.71 -10.09 4.79
CA ALA A 30 -9.31 -11.39 4.45
C ALA A 30 -8.45 -12.23 3.48
N ILE A 31 -7.44 -11.65 2.83
CA ILE A 31 -6.53 -12.37 1.93
C ILE A 31 -5.55 -13.21 2.76
N VAL A 32 -5.60 -14.53 2.58
CA VAL A 32 -4.75 -15.49 3.32
C VAL A 32 -3.25 -15.15 3.24
N MET A 33 -2.79 -14.69 2.07
CA MET A 33 -1.39 -14.37 1.83
C MET A 33 -0.96 -12.98 2.32
N TYR A 34 -1.90 -12.13 2.76
CA TYR A 34 -1.60 -10.74 3.14
C TYR A 34 -0.48 -10.62 4.21
N PRO A 35 -0.50 -11.39 5.32
CA PRO A 35 0.57 -11.30 6.33
C PRO A 35 1.96 -11.61 5.75
N HIS A 36 2.04 -12.55 4.82
CA HIS A 36 3.29 -12.93 4.15
C HIS A 36 3.77 -11.85 3.19
N HIS A 37 2.87 -11.26 2.40
CA HIS A 37 3.22 -10.14 1.53
C HIS A 37 3.70 -8.92 2.32
N LYS A 38 3.05 -8.60 3.44
CA LYS A 38 3.47 -7.51 4.34
C LYS A 38 4.85 -7.78 4.95
N ALA A 39 5.06 -8.99 5.49
CA ALA A 39 6.35 -9.37 6.08
C ALA A 39 7.49 -9.31 5.05
N TYR A 40 7.29 -9.90 3.87
CA TYR A 40 8.27 -9.87 2.79
C TYR A 40 8.56 -8.44 2.31
N THR A 41 7.53 -7.58 2.26
CA THR A 41 7.72 -6.17 1.92
C THR A 41 8.61 -5.47 2.94
N ARG A 42 8.37 -5.68 4.25
CA ARG A 42 9.16 -5.12 5.34
C ARG A 42 10.60 -5.59 5.33
N GLU A 43 10.80 -6.90 5.20
CA GLU A 43 12.08 -7.56 5.45
C GLU A 43 13.00 -7.58 4.23
N VAL A 44 12.43 -7.54 3.02
CA VAL A 44 13.20 -7.68 1.78
C VAL A 44 13.03 -6.44 0.91
N ILE A 45 11.81 -6.12 0.52
CA ILE A 45 11.59 -5.10 -0.52
C ILE A 45 12.02 -3.71 -0.05
N LEU A 46 11.61 -3.28 1.14
CA LEU A 46 11.96 -1.95 1.65
C LEU A 46 13.45 -1.82 1.97
N ASN A 47 14.14 -2.92 2.26
CA ASN A 47 15.59 -2.92 2.44
C ASN A 47 16.32 -2.76 1.10
N GLU A 48 15.78 -3.31 0.01
CA GLU A 48 16.35 -3.17 -1.34
C GLU A 48 15.98 -1.85 -2.03
N LYS A 49 14.72 -1.42 -1.90
CA LYS A 49 14.19 -0.18 -2.50
C LYS A 49 13.30 0.54 -1.49
N PRO A 50 13.89 1.40 -0.63
CA PRO A 50 13.16 2.12 0.43
C PRO A 50 12.09 3.09 -0.08
N ASP A 51 12.21 3.58 -1.31
CA ASP A 51 11.35 4.56 -1.97
C ASP A 51 10.31 3.92 -2.92
N ILE A 52 10.07 2.61 -2.80
CA ILE A 52 9.10 1.91 -3.65
C ILE A 52 7.69 2.48 -3.50
N THR A 53 7.03 2.73 -4.62
CA THR A 53 5.64 3.20 -4.64
C THR A 53 4.67 2.02 -4.48
N PRO A 54 3.42 2.24 -3.99
CA PRO A 54 2.41 1.19 -3.94
C PRO A 54 2.14 0.53 -5.31
N ALA A 55 2.19 1.29 -6.41
CA ALA A 55 1.99 0.77 -7.75
C ALA A 55 3.14 -0.15 -8.19
N GLU A 56 4.39 0.24 -7.94
CA GLU A 56 5.56 -0.61 -8.20
C GLU A 56 5.52 -1.89 -7.34
N LEU A 57 5.14 -1.76 -6.06
CA LEU A 57 5.00 -2.91 -5.15
C LEU A 57 3.94 -3.89 -5.67
N ALA A 58 2.77 -3.38 -6.09
CA ALA A 58 1.70 -4.20 -6.65
C ALA A 58 2.18 -4.99 -7.87
N MET A 59 2.88 -4.34 -8.80
CA MET A 59 3.46 -4.99 -9.97
C MET A 59 4.51 -6.03 -9.59
N ARG A 60 5.40 -5.69 -8.65
CA ARG A 60 6.51 -6.54 -8.22
C ARG A 60 6.02 -7.82 -7.55
N LEU A 61 5.03 -7.72 -6.66
CA LEU A 61 4.47 -8.85 -5.93
C LEU A 61 3.31 -9.55 -6.64
N LYS A 62 2.84 -9.01 -7.78
CA LYS A 62 1.65 -9.47 -8.50
C LYS A 62 0.41 -9.49 -7.60
N ILE A 63 0.26 -8.46 -6.79
CA ILE A 63 -0.88 -8.22 -5.90
C ILE A 63 -1.74 -7.05 -6.39
N THR A 64 -2.89 -6.85 -5.79
CA THR A 64 -3.74 -5.70 -6.13
C THR A 64 -3.13 -4.39 -5.63
N LEU A 65 -3.45 -3.27 -6.29
CA LEU A 65 -3.05 -1.95 -5.80
C LEU A 65 -3.58 -1.69 -4.39
N GLY A 66 -4.83 -2.11 -4.11
CA GLY A 66 -5.44 -1.98 -2.79
C GLY A 66 -4.64 -2.69 -1.70
N GLU A 67 -4.20 -3.92 -1.97
CA GLU A 67 -3.34 -4.66 -1.04
C GLU A 67 -2.01 -3.95 -0.80
N ALA A 68 -1.36 -3.47 -1.86
CA ALA A 68 -0.11 -2.71 -1.74
C ALA A 68 -0.27 -1.39 -0.95
N LEU A 69 -1.39 -0.67 -1.15
CA LEU A 69 -1.71 0.55 -0.40
C LEU A 69 -1.80 0.26 1.11
N VAL A 70 -2.54 -0.80 1.49
CA VAL A 70 -2.72 -1.18 2.89
C VAL A 70 -1.39 -1.66 3.50
N ILE A 71 -0.58 -2.44 2.78
CA ILE A 71 0.77 -2.83 3.24
C ILE A 71 1.61 -1.59 3.55
N MET A 72 1.73 -0.66 2.60
CA MET A 72 2.57 0.53 2.75
C MET A 72 2.09 1.45 3.87
N HIS A 73 0.77 1.60 4.01
CA HIS A 73 0.15 2.35 5.10
C HIS A 73 0.54 1.77 6.46
N GLU A 74 0.28 0.48 6.68
CA GLU A 74 0.52 -0.14 7.98
C GLU A 74 1.99 -0.20 8.35
N LEU A 75 2.90 -0.46 7.39
CA LEU A 75 4.34 -0.43 7.66
C LEU A 75 4.83 0.98 8.02
N THR A 76 4.20 2.03 7.48
CA THR A 76 4.52 3.41 7.83
C THR A 76 4.04 3.74 9.23
N GLU A 77 2.83 3.31 9.60
CA GLU A 77 2.28 3.50 10.95
C GLU A 77 3.08 2.73 12.01
N GLU A 78 3.49 1.49 11.73
CA GLU A 78 4.37 0.70 12.62
C GLU A 78 5.67 1.44 12.94
N LYS A 79 6.35 1.97 11.92
CA LYS A 79 7.59 2.75 12.11
C LYS A 79 7.38 4.01 12.97
N ARG A 80 6.22 4.67 12.85
CA ARG A 80 5.89 5.86 13.66
C ARG A 80 5.67 5.52 15.13
N VAL A 81 5.12 4.34 15.43
CA VAL A 81 4.90 3.89 16.81
C VAL A 81 6.21 3.43 17.47
N GLU A 82 7.15 2.91 16.69
CA GLU A 82 8.47 2.45 17.16
C GLU A 82 9.50 3.58 17.38
N SER A 83 9.22 4.81 16.91
CA SER A 83 10.09 5.99 16.99
C SER A 83 9.79 6.87 18.20
#